data_AF-A0A850M469-F1
#
_entry.id   AF-A0A850M469-F1
#
_cell.length_a   1.000
_cell.length_b   1.000
_cell.length_c   1.000
_cell.angle_alpha   90.00
_cell.angle_beta   90.00
_cell.angle_gamma   90.00
#
_symmetry.space_group_name_H-M   'P 1'
#
loop_
_entity.id
_entity.type
_entity.pdbx_description
1 polymer ?
#
loop_
_entity_poly.entity_id
_entity_poly.type
_entity_poly.pdbx_seq_one_letter_code
_entity_poly.pdbx_strand_id
1 'polypeptide(L)'
;MGRISEIWIINEAGIPLFNRSIEEKIDVLLFGGFLSAIQTFIKSSFQEEKLDRLVLGDSKLTFFYIEEYHIFIVIRTHKKVKDKDIDKFLELIKDLFISNYKDKLEQERYDMADFSGFNEVLEEKFDEGAVVKRMKNWFAEV
;
A
#
# COMPACT_ATOMS: atom_id res chain seq x y z
N MET A 1 -13.16 -13.78 -6.90
CA MET A 1 -13.04 -13.49 -5.44
C MET A 1 -11.91 -12.47 -5.30
N GLY A 2 -12.10 -11.45 -4.47
CA GLY A 2 -11.38 -10.18 -4.56
C GLY A 2 -9.86 -10.27 -4.57
N ARG A 3 -9.25 -9.92 -5.71
CA ARG A 3 -7.80 -9.87 -5.86
C ARG A 3 -7.29 -8.50 -5.45
N ILE A 4 -6.36 -8.46 -4.51
CA ILE A 4 -5.53 -7.28 -4.30
C ILE A 4 -4.54 -7.29 -5.44
N SER A 5 -4.65 -6.34 -6.35
CA SER A 5 -3.82 -6.34 -7.55
C SER A 5 -2.48 -5.65 -7.30
N GLU A 6 -2.45 -4.69 -6.38
CA GLU A 6 -1.27 -3.88 -6.12
C GLU A 6 -1.19 -3.40 -4.66
N ILE A 7 0.03 -3.26 -4.15
CA ILE A 7 0.37 -2.62 -2.89
C ILE A 7 1.45 -1.59 -3.18
N TRP A 8 1.29 -0.40 -2.62
CA TRP A 8 2.24 0.70 -2.70
C TRP A 8 2.45 1.26 -1.30
N ILE A 9 3.70 1.55 -0.95
CA ILE A 9 4.04 2.33 0.24
C ILE A 9 4.84 3.52 -0.25
N ILE A 10 4.33 4.72 0.00
CA ILE A 10 4.90 5.98 -0.48
C ILE A 10 5.02 6.95 0.69
N ASN A 11 6.00 7.85 0.67
CA ASN A 11 6.01 8.99 1.59
C ASN A 11 5.06 10.11 1.10
N GLU A 12 4.85 11.14 1.90
CA GLU A 12 4.01 12.29 1.53
C GLU A 12 4.46 13.01 0.25
N ALA A 13 5.75 12.98 -0.08
CA ALA A 13 6.29 13.55 -1.31
C ALA A 13 6.02 12.68 -2.55
N GLY A 14 5.38 11.51 -2.37
CA GLY A 14 5.11 10.57 -3.45
C GLY A 14 6.32 9.73 -3.84
N ILE A 15 7.39 9.72 -3.04
CA ILE A 15 8.54 8.85 -3.24
C ILE A 15 8.15 7.44 -2.79
N PRO A 16 8.20 6.45 -3.70
CA PRO A 16 7.90 5.08 -3.38
C PRO A 16 8.99 4.44 -2.52
N LEU A 17 8.56 3.83 -1.41
CA LEU A 17 9.39 3.02 -0.51
C LEU A 17 9.26 1.55 -0.87
N PHE A 18 8.07 1.13 -1.29
CA PHE A 18 7.79 -0.23 -1.73
C PHE A 18 6.68 -0.25 -2.77
N ASN A 19 6.77 -1.15 -3.74
CA ASN A 19 5.65 -1.49 -4.60
C ASN A 19 5.64 -2.98 -4.96
N ARG A 20 4.43 -3.55 -5.03
CA ARG A 20 4.17 -4.87 -5.60
C ARG A 20 2.95 -4.76 -6.49
N SER A 21 3.11 -5.11 -7.77
CA SER A 21 2.04 -5.08 -8.77
C SER A 21 1.98 -6.43 -9.47
N ILE A 22 0.77 -6.99 -9.61
CA ILE A 22 0.54 -8.27 -10.31
C ILE A 22 0.40 -8.05 -11.81
N GLU A 23 -0.35 -7.01 -12.23
CA GLU A 23 -0.89 -6.94 -13.60
C GLU A 23 -0.08 -6.02 -14.54
N GLU A 24 0.62 -4.98 -14.05
CA GLU A 24 1.32 -4.02 -14.90
C GLU A 24 2.60 -3.43 -14.30
N LYS A 25 3.61 -3.21 -15.18
CA LYS A 25 4.80 -2.37 -14.89
C LYS A 25 4.44 -0.90 -15.12
N ILE A 26 3.71 -0.31 -14.18
CA ILE A 26 3.58 1.14 -14.10
C ILE A 26 4.91 1.70 -13.59
N ASP A 27 5.35 2.84 -14.14
CA ASP A 27 6.51 3.56 -13.61
C ASP A 27 6.24 3.97 -12.16
N VAL A 28 7.07 3.47 -11.25
CA VAL A 28 6.84 3.53 -9.81
C VAL A 28 6.90 4.98 -9.31
N LEU A 29 7.79 5.80 -9.88
CA LEU A 29 7.96 7.20 -9.53
C LEU A 29 6.77 8.03 -10.04
N LEU A 30 6.35 7.77 -11.28
CA LEU A 30 5.20 8.45 -11.87
C LEU A 30 3.93 8.21 -11.06
N PHE A 31 3.68 6.95 -10.67
CA PHE A 31 2.49 6.61 -9.91
C PHE A 31 2.55 7.15 -8.47
N GLY A 32 3.70 7.05 -7.81
CA GLY A 32 3.89 7.64 -6.48
C GLY A 32 3.64 9.16 -6.47
N GLY A 33 4.18 9.88 -7.46
CA GLY A 33 3.94 11.31 -7.64
C GLY A 33 2.46 11.63 -7.88
N PHE A 34 1.77 10.84 -8.70
CA PHE A 34 0.33 10.98 -8.93
C PHE A 34 -0.50 10.80 -7.64
N LEU A 35 -0.21 9.77 -6.84
CA LEU A 35 -0.89 9.52 -5.58
C LEU A 35 -0.71 10.68 -4.59
N SER A 36 0.51 11.20 -4.45
CA SER A 36 0.81 12.37 -3.60
C SER A 36 0.12 13.64 -4.10
N ALA A 37 0.13 13.89 -5.41
CA ALA A 37 -0.55 15.05 -6.00
C ALA A 37 -2.06 15.03 -5.72
N ILE A 38 -2.70 13.86 -5.79
CA ILE A 38 -4.11 13.70 -5.42
C ILE A 38 -4.33 14.00 -3.94
N GLN A 39 -3.52 13.44 -3.05
CA GLN A 39 -3.65 13.70 -1.61
C GLN A 39 -3.47 15.20 -1.30
N THR A 40 -2.48 15.85 -1.91
CA THR A 40 -2.24 17.28 -1.79
C THR A 40 -3.44 18.11 -2.26
N PHE A 41 -4.02 17.75 -3.41
CA PHE A 41 -5.21 18.41 -3.95
C PHE A 41 -6.39 18.31 -2.97
N ILE A 42 -6.66 17.12 -2.44
CA ILE A 42 -7.77 16.89 -1.50
C ILE A 42 -7.55 17.68 -0.21
N LYS A 43 -6.34 17.59 0.37
CA LYS A 43 -5.97 18.34 1.57
C LYS A 43 -6.21 19.85 1.41
N SER A 44 -5.83 20.40 0.25
CA SER A 44 -6.01 21.84 -0.04
C SER A 44 -7.46 22.25 -0.31
N SER A 45 -8.29 21.32 -0.80
CA SER A 45 -9.67 21.61 -1.23
C SER A 45 -10.72 21.32 -0.14
N PHE A 46 -10.40 20.44 0.81
CA PHE A 46 -11.35 19.89 1.79
C PHE A 46 -10.88 20.02 3.25
N GLN A 47 -10.33 21.19 3.62
CA GLN A 47 -9.97 21.51 5.02
C GLN A 47 -9.06 20.46 5.69
N GLU A 48 -7.95 20.09 5.05
CA GLU A 48 -6.97 19.15 5.60
C GLU A 48 -7.44 17.68 5.69
N GLU A 49 -8.59 17.32 5.11
CA GLU A 49 -8.99 15.92 4.99
C GLU A 49 -8.04 15.14 4.06
N LYS A 50 -7.80 13.86 4.38
CA LYS A 50 -7.04 12.92 3.56
C LYS A 50 -8.02 12.06 2.77
N LEU A 51 -7.64 11.71 1.54
CA LEU A 51 -8.44 10.82 0.72
C LEU A 51 -8.24 9.38 1.18
N ASP A 52 -9.28 8.78 1.74
CA ASP A 52 -9.23 7.37 2.15
C ASP A 52 -9.44 6.41 0.98
N ARG A 53 -10.30 6.77 0.02
CA ARG A 53 -10.75 5.85 -1.03
C ARG A 53 -10.99 6.57 -2.35
N LEU A 54 -10.51 5.98 -3.45
CA LEU A 54 -10.74 6.45 -4.82
C LEU A 54 -11.23 5.30 -5.69
N VAL A 55 -12.40 5.45 -6.32
CA VAL A 55 -12.97 4.45 -7.22
C VAL A 55 -12.71 4.86 -8.67
N LEU A 56 -12.03 3.99 -9.43
CA LEU A 56 -11.65 4.19 -10.83
C LEU A 56 -12.17 3.03 -11.67
N GLY A 57 -13.34 3.22 -12.30
CA GLY A 57 -13.99 2.19 -13.11
C GLY A 57 -14.38 0.96 -12.27
N ASP A 58 -13.70 -0.16 -12.50
CA ASP A 58 -13.83 -1.41 -11.72
C ASP A 58 -12.77 -1.57 -10.64
N SER A 59 -11.81 -0.66 -10.55
CA SER A 59 -10.78 -0.61 -9.52
C SER A 59 -11.17 0.33 -8.37
N LYS A 60 -10.65 0.04 -7.18
CA LYS A 60 -10.72 0.87 -5.99
C LYS A 60 -9.34 0.94 -5.37
N LEU A 61 -8.83 2.15 -5.23
CA LEU A 61 -7.66 2.47 -4.42
C LEU A 61 -8.14 2.79 -3.01
N THR A 62 -7.47 2.22 -2.01
CA THR A 62 -7.69 2.56 -0.59
C THR A 62 -6.36 2.98 0.00
N PHE A 63 -6.37 4.15 0.61
CA PHE A 63 -5.23 4.80 1.22
C PHE A 63 -5.33 4.64 2.74
N PHE A 64 -4.19 4.41 3.36
CA PHE A 64 -4.04 4.34 4.80
C PHE A 64 -2.82 5.15 5.18
N TYR A 65 -3.02 6.22 5.94
CA TYR A 65 -1.94 7.12 6.32
C TYR A 65 -1.40 6.79 7.71
N ILE A 66 -0.08 6.69 7.82
CA ILE A 66 0.62 6.44 9.08
C ILE A 66 1.28 7.75 9.51
N GLU A 67 0.63 8.46 10.43
CA GLU A 67 1.05 9.82 10.82
C GLU A 67 2.44 9.89 11.41
N GLU A 68 2.81 8.89 12.21
CA GLU A 68 4.12 8.81 12.88
C GLU A 68 5.29 8.85 11.90
N TYR A 69 5.12 8.31 10.70
CA TYR A 69 6.19 8.17 9.71
C TYR A 69 5.94 8.97 8.42
N HIS A 70 4.83 9.71 8.34
CA HIS A 70 4.45 10.47 7.14
C HIS A 70 4.44 9.62 5.85
N ILE A 71 3.87 8.41 5.93
CA ILE A 71 3.75 7.49 4.81
C ILE A 71 2.30 7.08 4.55
N PHE A 72 2.00 6.78 3.28
CA PHE A 72 0.75 6.17 2.87
C PHE A 72 1.00 4.73 2.43
N ILE A 73 0.16 3.81 2.91
CA ILE A 73 -0.04 2.51 2.29
C ILE A 73 -1.24 2.64 1.36
N VAL A 74 -1.07 2.25 0.10
CA VAL A 74 -2.12 2.28 -0.90
C VAL A 74 -2.30 0.89 -1.48
N ILE A 75 -3.53 0.39 -1.46
CA ILE A 75 -3.86 -0.90 -2.07
C ILE A 75 -4.88 -0.73 -3.18
N ARG A 76 -4.65 -1.43 -4.28
CA ARG A 76 -5.58 -1.52 -5.40
C ARG A 76 -6.35 -2.83 -5.33
N THR A 77 -7.67 -2.72 -5.44
CA THR A 77 -8.58 -3.87 -5.42
C THR A 77 -9.68 -3.70 -6.47
N HIS A 78 -10.39 -4.78 -6.80
CA HIS A 78 -11.66 -4.65 -7.52
C HIS A 78 -12.71 -3.96 -6.63
N LYS A 79 -13.55 -3.08 -7.16
CA LYS A 79 -14.55 -2.31 -6.39
C LYS A 79 -15.55 -3.14 -5.56
N LYS A 80 -15.70 -4.42 -5.90
CA LYS A 80 -16.57 -5.40 -5.22
C LYS A 80 -15.96 -6.00 -3.95
N VAL A 81 -14.67 -5.76 -3.68
CA VAL A 81 -14.03 -6.21 -2.43
C VAL A 81 -14.57 -5.38 -1.27
N LYS A 82 -14.96 -6.04 -0.18
CA LYS A 82 -15.54 -5.39 1.00
C LYS A 82 -14.49 -4.56 1.73
N ASP A 83 -14.86 -3.34 2.13
CA ASP A 83 -13.93 -2.43 2.83
C ASP A 83 -13.38 -3.04 4.13
N LYS A 84 -14.22 -3.76 4.89
CA LYS A 84 -13.76 -4.45 6.11
C LYS A 84 -12.61 -5.45 5.88
N ASP A 85 -12.55 -6.08 4.71
CA ASP A 85 -11.47 -7.01 4.38
C ASP A 85 -10.21 -6.26 3.94
N ILE A 86 -10.38 -5.15 3.23
CA ILE A 86 -9.33 -4.20 2.81
C ILE A 86 -8.66 -3.55 4.03
N ASP A 87 -9.46 -3.03 4.97
CA ASP A 87 -8.96 -2.34 6.17
C ASP A 87 -8.15 -3.30 7.06
N LYS A 88 -8.61 -4.55 7.22
CA LYS A 88 -7.86 -5.59 7.94
C LYS A 88 -6.53 -5.91 7.28
N PHE A 89 -6.48 -5.87 5.95
CA PHE A 89 -5.26 -6.11 5.23
C PHE A 89 -4.27 -4.95 5.38
N LEU A 90 -4.77 -3.71 5.31
CA LEU A 90 -3.95 -2.51 5.54
C LEU A 90 -3.29 -2.52 6.91
N GLU A 91 -4.03 -2.85 7.97
CA GLU A 91 -3.44 -2.98 9.32
C GLU A 91 -2.38 -4.08 9.37
N LEU A 92 -2.60 -5.23 8.71
CA LEU A 92 -1.58 -6.28 8.65
C LEU A 92 -0.30 -5.81 7.93
N ILE A 93 -0.44 -5.12 6.79
CA ILE A 93 0.71 -4.59 6.03
C ILE A 93 1.43 -3.52 6.83
N LYS A 94 0.70 -2.62 7.50
CA LYS A 94 1.24 -1.61 8.41
C LYS A 94 2.07 -2.28 9.51
N ASP A 95 1.50 -3.24 10.23
CA ASP A 95 2.18 -3.91 11.33
C ASP A 95 3.46 -4.62 10.86
N LEU A 96 3.40 -5.31 9.71
CA LEU A 96 4.57 -5.96 9.11
C LEU A 96 5.63 -4.95 8.68
N PHE A 97 5.24 -3.87 8.00
CA PHE A 97 6.19 -2.89 7.50
C PHE A 97 6.89 -2.15 8.65
N ILE A 98 6.12 -1.66 9.62
CA ILE A 98 6.67 -0.94 10.78
C ILE A 98 7.56 -1.88 11.60
N SER A 99 7.12 -3.11 11.90
CA SER A 99 7.93 -4.02 12.71
C SER A 99 9.27 -4.39 12.09
N ASN A 100 9.38 -4.41 10.76
CA ASN A 100 10.62 -4.74 10.05
C ASN A 100 11.50 -3.51 9.74
N TYR A 101 10.91 -2.32 9.66
CA TYR A 101 11.62 -1.13 9.18
C TYR A 101 11.51 0.10 10.10
N LYS A 102 11.01 -0.05 11.34
CA LYS A 102 10.91 1.05 12.30
C LYS A 102 12.22 1.83 12.44
N ASP A 103 13.32 1.12 12.70
CA ASP A 103 14.64 1.74 12.88
C ASP A 103 15.13 2.52 11.65
N LYS A 104 14.62 2.18 10.45
CA LYS A 104 14.90 2.87 9.19
C LYS A 104 13.98 4.08 9.00
N LEU A 105 12.70 3.93 9.33
CA LEU A 105 11.71 5.01 9.26
C LEU A 105 12.00 6.14 10.25
N GLU A 106 12.66 5.84 11.38
CA GLU A 106 13.11 6.84 12.36
C GLU A 106 14.37 7.60 11.93
N GLN A 107 15.01 7.24 10.80
CA GLN A 107 16.18 7.94 10.28
C GLN A 107 15.77 9.17 9.49
N GLU A 108 16.57 10.24 9.56
CA GLU A 108 16.32 11.47 8.79
C GLU A 108 16.39 11.28 7.27
N ARG A 109 17.01 10.19 6.81
CA ARG A 109 17.18 9.87 5.39
C ARG A 109 17.07 8.36 5.18
N TYR A 110 16.18 7.98 4.28
CA TYR A 110 16.03 6.63 3.74
C TYR A 110 15.71 6.72 2.25
N ASP A 111 15.99 5.66 1.51
CA ASP A 111 15.59 5.51 0.10
C ASP A 111 14.88 4.17 -0.14
N MET A 112 14.43 3.93 -1.37
CA MET A 112 13.71 2.70 -1.72
C MET A 112 14.53 1.43 -1.44
N ALA A 113 15.86 1.48 -1.57
CA ALA A 113 16.71 0.31 -1.37
C ALA A 113 16.73 -0.13 0.09
N ASP A 114 16.48 0.77 1.05
CA ASP A 114 16.35 0.41 2.48
C ASP A 114 15.18 -0.56 2.74
N PHE A 115 14.19 -0.62 1.84
CA PHE A 115 12.97 -1.42 1.99
C PHE A 115 12.86 -2.55 0.95
N SER A 116 13.93 -2.82 0.19
CA SER A 116 13.87 -3.78 -0.93
C SER A 116 13.52 -5.20 -0.50
N GLY A 117 13.84 -5.57 0.75
CA GLY A 117 13.56 -6.88 1.33
C GLY A 117 12.10 -7.10 1.78
N PHE A 118 11.22 -6.13 1.59
CA PHE A 118 9.86 -6.24 2.13
C PHE A 118 9.02 -7.26 1.35
N ASN A 119 9.36 -7.53 0.08
CA ASN A 119 8.65 -8.55 -0.67
C ASN A 119 8.84 -9.94 -0.05
N GLU A 120 10.05 -10.25 0.40
CA GLU A 120 10.41 -11.49 1.09
C GLU A 120 9.69 -11.60 2.44
N VAL A 121 9.63 -10.50 3.21
CA VAL A 121 8.87 -10.44 4.48
C VAL A 121 7.40 -10.78 4.24
N LEU A 122 6.80 -10.21 3.19
CA LEU A 122 5.43 -10.52 2.81
C LEU A 122 5.29 -11.99 2.43
N GLU A 123 6.17 -12.52 1.57
CA GLU A 123 6.12 -13.91 1.13
C GLU A 123 6.27 -14.89 2.29
N GLU A 124 7.25 -14.69 3.17
CA GLU A 124 7.49 -15.53 4.34
C GLU A 124 6.27 -15.54 5.28
N LYS A 125 5.71 -14.36 5.56
CA LYS A 125 4.49 -14.25 6.38
C LYS A 125 3.26 -14.88 5.72
N PHE A 126 3.21 -14.86 4.40
CA PHE A 126 2.10 -15.41 3.63
C PHE A 126 2.30 -16.87 3.20
N ASP A 127 3.46 -17.47 3.43
CA ASP A 127 3.73 -18.91 3.27
C ASP A 127 3.68 -19.69 4.60
N GLU A 128 3.89 -19.05 5.75
CA GLU A 128 3.68 -19.65 7.09
C GLU A 128 2.19 -19.67 7.52
N GLY A 129 1.45 -20.72 7.17
CA GLY A 129 0.19 -21.11 7.84
C GLY A 129 -1.13 -20.56 7.26
N ALA A 130 -2.26 -20.76 7.97
CA ALA A 130 -3.64 -20.64 7.45
C ALA A 130 -4.05 -19.30 6.77
N VAL A 131 -3.24 -18.25 6.90
CA VAL A 131 -3.32 -16.98 6.17
C VAL A 131 -3.10 -17.21 4.66
N VAL A 132 -2.22 -18.15 4.30
CA VAL A 132 -1.96 -18.67 2.94
C VAL A 132 -3.28 -18.97 2.21
N LYS A 133 -4.26 -19.63 2.84
CA LYS A 133 -5.47 -20.08 2.15
C LYS A 133 -6.45 -18.93 1.88
N ARG A 134 -6.42 -17.86 2.68
CA ARG A 134 -7.23 -16.65 2.48
C ARG A 134 -6.55 -15.65 1.56
N MET A 135 -5.22 -15.58 1.59
CA MET A 135 -4.42 -14.62 0.83
C MET A 135 -3.87 -15.15 -0.50
N LYS A 136 -3.59 -16.45 -0.66
CA LYS A 136 -3.48 -17.05 -2.01
C LYS A 136 -4.77 -16.81 -2.80
N ASN A 137 -5.95 -16.78 -2.15
CA ASN A 137 -7.19 -16.34 -2.81
C ASN A 137 -7.25 -14.83 -3.14
N TRP A 138 -6.39 -14.00 -2.57
CA TRP A 138 -6.28 -12.56 -2.84
C TRP A 138 -5.21 -12.22 -3.89
N PHE A 139 -4.22 -13.08 -4.08
CA PHE A 139 -3.12 -12.88 -5.04
C PHE A 139 -3.06 -13.95 -6.16
N ALA A 140 -3.88 -15.01 -6.14
CA ALA A 140 -3.77 -16.10 -7.13
C ALA A 140 -4.13 -15.65 -8.56
N GLU A 141 -3.13 -15.82 -9.43
CA GLU A 141 -3.26 -15.95 -10.88
C GLU A 141 -3.96 -17.25 -11.29
N VAL A 142 -4.34 -17.30 -12.57
CA VAL A 142 -5.02 -18.37 -13.28
C VAL A 142 -4.18 -19.65 -13.32
#